data_AF-A0AAJ0HA08-F1
#
_entry.id   AF-A0AAJ0HA08-F1
#
_cell.length_a   1.000
_cell.length_b   1.000
_cell.length_c   1.000
_cell.angle_alpha   90.00
_cell.angle_beta   90.00
_cell.angle_gamma   90.00
#
_symmetry.space_group_name_H-M   'P 1'
#
loop_
_entity.id
_entity.type
_entity.pdbx_description
1 polymer ?
#
loop_
_entity_poly.entity_id
_entity_poly.type
_entity_poly.pdbx_seq_one_letter_code
_entity_poly.pdbx_strand_id
1 'polypeptide(L)'
;MSLFLDRQLYFERFKKDRVAVGESYACTLLQWPGTTDEALFREELSLASQVKSYDARRLNIIIAPLDTADPTNFAGFEALVERHNIPGSFLDERSQGSWSFGYCPDTPTSSCLWIHFLLKDVERSEPSAPHSDSPRQKPLHRRLLSLLQRPASTAADKGTEMHEMHEPKIKYGQSGEAGKPYSPKWTRRSFFLRVEGARTDTSTVTLVCFAPSTFLKDDLVDLPQRVDCAKVMVNPHILLEIILYDLYMQLDTTLWELRKIFTVEQEHFGYLTASPTKPLSDIDFSALHLLADYIIMLREGSEALLATLDAVVEHHGSTVSAMLATEGAALLHRQTQTALEYRRRLVRATGERAATFEKRINNLINLFFNHISQQDNAMLMRDSASVKAIAVITLVFLPVTTVATICGSQFFYNGDDGGIAMDPSGWFMFAISTALSVILLLAWGCYAQSLERRFARGRKRGNRHAARELRFSA
;
A
#
# COMPACT_ATOMS: atom_id res chain seq x y z
N MET A 1 -30.62 17.57 26.30
CA MET A 1 -30.08 16.20 26.44
C MET A 1 -29.36 15.89 25.14
N SER A 2 -28.03 15.90 25.14
CA SER A 2 -27.22 15.57 23.94
C SER A 2 -27.45 14.09 23.62
N LEU A 3 -27.81 13.78 22.37
CA LEU A 3 -27.89 12.40 21.88
C LEU A 3 -26.51 11.76 21.66
N PHE A 4 -25.45 12.58 21.68
CA PHE A 4 -24.06 12.13 21.66
C PHE A 4 -23.55 11.89 23.09
N LEU A 5 -22.69 10.86 23.25
CA LEU A 5 -22.02 10.48 24.50
C LEU A 5 -21.49 11.70 25.26
N ASP A 6 -21.56 11.63 26.60
CA ASP A 6 -21.14 12.72 27.47
C ASP A 6 -19.69 13.13 27.17
N ARG A 7 -19.56 14.37 26.67
CA ARG A 7 -18.29 14.99 26.27
C ARG A 7 -17.28 14.97 27.41
N GLN A 8 -17.74 15.19 28.65
CA GLN A 8 -16.85 15.24 29.81
C GLN A 8 -16.19 13.90 30.05
N LEU A 9 -16.92 12.79 29.91
CA LEU A 9 -16.36 11.45 30.10
C LEU A 9 -15.24 11.12 29.11
N TYR A 10 -15.41 11.47 27.84
CA TYR A 10 -14.38 11.26 26.83
C TYR A 10 -13.17 12.16 27.05
N PHE A 11 -13.41 13.43 27.37
CA PHE A 11 -12.32 14.36 27.61
C PHE A 11 -11.53 14.02 28.87
N GLU A 12 -12.20 13.58 29.94
CA GLU A 12 -11.55 13.08 31.16
C GLU A 12 -10.76 11.80 30.90
N ARG A 13 -11.30 10.87 30.10
CA ARG A 13 -10.54 9.68 29.67
C ARG A 13 -9.30 10.08 28.85
N PHE A 14 -9.46 11.04 27.97
CA PHE A 14 -8.39 11.56 27.13
C PHE A 14 -7.29 12.26 27.95
N LYS A 15 -7.67 12.97 29.02
CA LYS A 15 -6.76 13.59 30.00
C LYS A 15 -6.05 12.57 30.88
N LYS A 16 -6.73 11.49 31.29
CA LYS A 16 -6.18 10.52 32.25
C LYS A 16 -4.87 9.90 31.79
N ASP A 17 -4.71 9.72 30.47
CA ASP A 17 -3.53 9.10 29.88
C ASP A 17 -2.48 10.14 29.39
N ARG A 18 -2.70 11.45 29.62
CA ARG A 18 -1.83 12.54 29.13
C ARG A 18 -1.70 13.67 30.15
N VAL A 19 -0.47 13.96 30.58
CA VAL A 19 -0.18 15.09 31.49
C VAL A 19 0.50 16.20 30.70
N ALA A 20 0.00 17.43 30.78
CA ALA A 20 0.64 18.60 30.18
C ALA A 20 2.00 18.89 30.83
N VAL A 21 3.00 19.22 30.02
CA VAL A 21 4.30 19.73 30.48
C VAL A 21 4.50 21.13 29.89
N GLY A 22 4.20 22.15 30.70
CA GLY A 22 4.30 23.57 30.31
C GLY A 22 3.07 24.10 29.56
N GLU A 23 3.17 25.35 29.07
CA GLU A 23 2.08 26.04 28.35
C GLU A 23 2.39 26.23 26.86
N SER A 24 3.51 25.74 26.34
CA SER A 24 3.91 26.02 24.96
C SER A 24 2.95 25.39 23.95
N TYR A 25 2.53 26.17 22.97
CA TYR A 25 1.67 25.68 21.89
C TYR A 25 1.84 26.54 20.64
N ALA A 26 2.34 25.96 19.56
CA ALA A 26 2.63 26.70 18.33
C ALA A 26 1.40 26.74 17.42
N CYS A 27 0.57 27.78 17.53
CA CYS A 27 -0.66 27.94 16.78
C CYS A 27 -0.66 29.24 15.97
N THR A 28 -1.09 29.20 14.71
CA THR A 28 -1.28 30.42 13.90
C THR A 28 -2.76 30.75 13.83
N LEU A 29 -3.13 31.94 14.29
CA LEU A 29 -4.48 32.48 14.25
C LEU A 29 -4.60 33.47 13.09
N LEU A 30 -5.60 33.26 12.25
CA LEU A 30 -5.95 34.13 11.14
C LEU A 30 -7.35 34.67 11.39
N GLN A 31 -7.53 35.99 11.37
CA GLN A 31 -8.80 36.61 11.74
C GLN A 31 -9.26 37.63 10.73
N TRP A 32 -10.56 37.62 10.42
CA TRP A 32 -11.18 38.65 9.60
C TRP A 32 -12.27 39.39 10.39
N PRO A 33 -12.20 40.74 10.47
CA PRO A 33 -13.05 41.54 11.35
C PRO A 33 -14.49 41.72 10.84
N GLY A 34 -14.78 41.54 9.56
CA GLY A 34 -16.15 41.65 9.03
C GLY A 34 -16.39 42.71 7.97
N THR A 35 -15.44 43.63 7.80
CA THR A 35 -15.53 44.77 6.86
C THR A 35 -14.88 44.38 5.53
N THR A 36 -15.52 44.78 4.42
CA THR A 36 -15.11 44.39 3.05
C THR A 36 -13.72 44.88 2.64
N ASP A 37 -13.20 45.92 3.31
CA ASP A 37 -11.90 46.53 3.00
C ASP A 37 -10.77 46.07 3.94
N GLU A 38 -11.05 45.24 4.95
CA GLU A 38 -10.02 44.80 5.90
C GLU A 38 -9.45 43.43 5.55
N ALA A 39 -8.12 43.38 5.47
CA ALA A 39 -7.37 42.14 5.25
C ALA A 39 -7.41 41.22 6.49
N LEU A 40 -7.15 39.94 6.25
CA LEU A 40 -7.00 38.93 7.29
C LEU A 40 -5.78 39.27 8.17
N PHE A 41 -6.02 39.44 9.46
CA PHE A 41 -4.99 39.64 10.47
C PHE A 41 -4.36 38.29 10.82
N ARG A 42 -3.03 38.25 10.93
CA ARG A 42 -2.29 37.07 11.38
C ARG A 42 -1.68 37.33 12.75
N GLU A 43 -1.89 36.37 13.65
CA GLU A 43 -1.28 36.33 14.97
C GLU A 43 -0.68 34.95 15.22
N GLU A 44 0.50 34.90 15.82
CA GLU A 44 1.11 33.65 16.28
C GLU A 44 0.88 33.51 17.79
N LEU A 45 0.10 32.51 18.16
CA LEU A 45 -0.15 32.13 19.54
C LEU A 45 0.90 31.08 19.91
N SER A 46 1.67 31.36 20.96
CA SER A 46 2.77 30.52 21.43
C SER A 46 2.48 29.84 22.78
N LEU A 47 1.42 30.27 23.46
CA LEU A 47 1.04 29.81 24.79
C LEU A 47 -0.44 29.41 24.86
N ALA A 48 -0.75 28.38 25.65
CA ALA A 48 -2.10 27.91 25.91
C ALA A 48 -3.01 29.00 26.52
N SER A 49 -2.46 29.88 27.37
CA SER A 49 -3.18 31.02 27.93
C SER A 49 -3.65 32.01 26.85
N GLN A 50 -2.83 32.27 25.83
CA GLN A 50 -3.21 33.12 24.68
C GLN A 50 -4.35 32.49 23.88
N VAL A 51 -4.34 31.17 23.71
CA VAL A 51 -5.45 30.44 23.08
C VAL A 51 -6.76 30.62 23.85
N LYS A 52 -6.73 30.60 25.19
CA LYS A 52 -7.93 30.78 26.03
C LYS A 52 -8.51 32.20 25.97
N SER A 53 -7.70 33.22 25.67
CA SER A 53 -8.10 34.63 25.84
C SER A 53 -8.01 35.53 24.60
N TYR A 54 -7.61 35.04 23.43
CA TYR A 54 -7.60 35.88 22.22
C TYR A 54 -8.98 36.48 21.89
N ASP A 55 -9.06 37.65 21.25
CA ASP A 55 -10.34 38.28 20.90
C ASP A 55 -10.89 37.67 19.60
N ALA A 56 -12.01 36.94 19.68
CA ALA A 56 -12.60 36.30 18.50
C ALA A 56 -13.24 37.33 17.56
N ARG A 57 -12.93 37.26 16.26
CA ARG A 57 -13.54 38.07 15.20
C ARG A 57 -14.63 37.29 14.47
N ARG A 58 -15.22 37.88 13.41
CA ARG A 58 -16.31 37.24 12.65
C ARG A 58 -15.87 35.95 11.97
N LEU A 59 -14.67 35.92 11.38
CA LEU A 59 -14.07 34.71 10.84
C LEU A 59 -12.74 34.46 11.55
N ASN A 60 -12.56 33.26 12.10
CA ASN A 60 -11.31 32.82 12.73
C ASN A 60 -10.87 31.51 12.08
N ILE A 61 -9.63 31.46 11.61
CA ILE A 61 -9.01 30.24 11.08
C ILE A 61 -7.79 29.95 11.94
N ILE A 62 -7.76 28.77 12.55
CA ILE A 62 -6.76 28.36 13.52
C ILE A 62 -5.97 27.21 12.90
N ILE A 63 -4.68 27.42 12.69
CA ILE A 63 -3.75 26.39 12.23
C ILE A 63 -3.01 25.88 13.46
N ALA A 64 -3.32 24.64 13.82
CA ALA A 64 -2.86 23.99 15.04
C ALA A 64 -1.97 22.77 14.72
N PRO A 65 -0.99 22.45 15.57
CA PRO A 65 -0.23 21.22 15.46
C PRO A 65 -1.14 20.00 15.66
N LEU A 66 -0.72 18.85 15.15
CA LEU A 66 -1.43 17.62 15.48
C LEU A 66 -1.27 17.35 16.98
N ASP A 67 -2.38 17.14 17.66
CA ASP A 67 -2.38 16.50 18.96
C ASP A 67 -1.74 15.10 18.85
N THR A 68 -0.46 15.07 19.21
CA THR A 68 0.37 13.88 19.34
C THR A 68 0.48 13.60 20.84
N ALA A 69 0.91 12.39 21.24
CA ALA A 69 1.13 12.06 22.66
C ALA A 69 2.28 12.86 23.32
N ASP A 70 2.73 13.95 22.69
CA ASP A 70 3.73 14.86 23.20
C ASP A 70 3.13 15.69 24.35
N PRO A 71 3.65 15.55 25.59
CA PRO A 71 3.17 16.27 26.76
C PRO A 71 3.23 17.80 26.60
N THR A 72 4.10 18.31 25.74
CA THR A 72 4.35 19.76 25.60
C THR A 72 3.19 20.50 24.94
N ASN A 73 2.55 19.89 23.93
CA ASN A 73 1.47 20.53 23.17
C ASN A 73 0.07 20.35 23.79
N PHE A 74 -0.05 19.50 24.81
CA PHE A 74 -1.34 19.10 25.36
C PHE A 74 -2.12 20.28 25.97
N ALA A 75 -1.46 21.17 26.70
CA ALA A 75 -2.11 22.31 27.35
C ALA A 75 -2.80 23.26 26.34
N GLY A 76 -2.17 23.52 25.19
CA GLY A 76 -2.75 24.36 24.16
C GLY A 76 -3.83 23.64 23.35
N PHE A 77 -3.68 22.34 23.12
CA PHE A 77 -4.75 21.53 22.54
C PHE A 77 -6.00 21.50 23.44
N GLU A 78 -5.80 21.30 24.74
CA GLU A 78 -6.86 21.36 25.75
C GLU A 78 -7.56 22.72 25.73
N ALA A 79 -6.80 23.81 25.68
CA ALA A 79 -7.33 25.16 25.56
C ALA A 79 -8.20 25.36 24.30
N LEU A 80 -7.81 24.81 23.14
CA LEU A 80 -8.62 24.86 21.92
C LEU A 80 -9.92 24.06 22.06
N VAL A 81 -9.84 22.86 22.62
CA VAL A 81 -11.00 21.97 22.82
C VAL A 81 -12.02 22.61 23.74
N GLU A 82 -11.57 23.16 24.87
CA GLU A 82 -12.43 23.85 25.84
C GLU A 82 -13.04 25.12 25.24
N ARG A 83 -12.22 25.97 24.60
CA ARG A 83 -12.66 27.24 24.06
C ARG A 83 -13.68 27.10 22.94
N HIS A 84 -13.43 26.18 22.00
CA HIS A 84 -14.31 25.96 20.85
C HIS A 84 -15.29 24.82 21.07
N ASN A 85 -15.45 24.37 22.32
CA ASN A 85 -16.46 23.42 22.72
C ASN A 85 -16.48 22.19 21.78
N ILE A 86 -15.29 21.66 21.46
CA ILE A 86 -15.10 20.60 20.47
C ILE A 86 -15.76 19.31 21.00
N PRO A 87 -16.58 18.60 20.20
CA PRO A 87 -17.28 17.39 20.64
C PRO A 87 -16.33 16.26 21.06
N GLY A 88 -16.75 15.43 22.02
CA GLY A 88 -16.00 14.22 22.40
C GLY A 88 -15.90 13.19 21.27
N SER A 89 -16.90 13.13 20.38
CA SER A 89 -16.89 12.26 19.19
C SER A 89 -15.74 12.59 18.23
N PHE A 90 -15.43 13.87 18.04
CA PHE A 90 -14.25 14.31 17.28
C PHE A 90 -12.95 13.76 17.89
N LEU A 91 -12.84 13.75 19.22
CA LEU A 91 -11.65 13.25 19.91
C LEU A 91 -11.54 11.72 19.81
N ASP A 92 -12.67 11.01 19.92
CA ASP A 92 -12.70 9.55 19.83
C ASP A 92 -12.36 9.06 18.41
N GLU A 93 -13.05 9.59 17.40
CA GLU A 93 -12.83 9.23 15.98
C GLU A 93 -11.39 9.49 15.55
N ARG A 94 -10.81 10.60 16.02
CA ARG A 94 -9.40 10.94 15.80
C ARG A 94 -8.45 9.88 16.34
N SER A 95 -8.73 9.33 17.53
CA SER A 95 -7.87 8.32 18.17
C SER A 95 -7.87 6.99 17.40
N GLN A 96 -8.97 6.68 16.74
CA GLN A 96 -9.18 5.45 15.98
C GLN A 96 -8.62 5.52 14.55
N GLY A 97 -8.14 6.69 14.11
CA GLY A 97 -7.55 6.87 12.77
C GLY A 97 -8.58 6.85 11.64
N SER A 98 -9.84 7.19 11.92
CA SER A 98 -10.91 7.07 10.93
C SER A 98 -10.89 8.21 9.89
N TRP A 99 -11.41 7.90 8.72
CA TRP A 99 -12.05 8.89 7.87
C TRP A 99 -13.49 9.04 8.34
N SER A 100 -13.93 10.24 8.62
CA SER A 100 -15.31 10.47 9.06
C SER A 100 -15.74 11.89 8.75
N PHE A 101 -17.04 12.05 8.58
CA PHE A 101 -17.74 13.33 8.60
C PHE A 101 -18.73 13.29 9.75
N GLY A 102 -18.66 14.28 10.62
CA GLY A 102 -19.65 14.46 11.67
C GLY A 102 -20.26 15.84 11.61
N TYR A 103 -21.52 15.92 12.02
CA TYR A 103 -22.29 17.15 12.14
C TYR A 103 -23.09 17.11 13.44
N CYS A 104 -23.01 18.18 14.22
CA CYS A 104 -23.75 18.34 15.46
C CYS A 104 -24.41 19.72 15.49
N PRO A 105 -25.75 19.80 15.45
CA PRO A 105 -26.48 21.03 15.76
C PRO A 105 -26.52 21.20 17.29
N ASP A 106 -25.71 22.12 17.82
CA ASP A 106 -25.62 22.39 19.26
C ASP A 106 -26.86 23.17 19.74
N THR A 107 -27.26 24.19 18.98
CA THR A 107 -28.45 25.03 19.23
C THR A 107 -29.09 25.42 17.89
N PRO A 108 -30.28 26.05 17.86
CA PRO A 108 -30.87 26.55 16.61
C PRO A 108 -30.00 27.55 15.85
N THR A 109 -29.02 28.17 16.51
CA THR A 109 -28.12 29.18 15.96
C THR A 109 -26.64 28.77 16.01
N SER A 110 -26.32 27.60 16.55
CA SER A 110 -24.95 27.09 16.64
C SER A 110 -24.86 25.66 16.15
N SER A 111 -23.90 25.40 15.28
CA SER A 111 -23.63 24.07 14.77
C SER A 111 -22.14 23.88 14.57
N CYS A 112 -21.70 22.64 14.64
CA CYS A 112 -20.35 22.27 14.28
C CYS A 112 -20.34 21.06 13.36
N LEU A 113 -19.26 20.95 12.60
CA LEU A 113 -18.96 19.80 11.78
C LEU A 113 -17.48 19.51 11.82
N TRP A 114 -17.11 18.28 11.51
CA TRP A 114 -15.71 17.87 11.52
C TRP A 114 -15.42 16.82 10.47
N ILE A 115 -14.14 16.78 10.07
CA ILE A 115 -13.61 15.81 9.12
C ILE A 115 -12.28 15.29 9.66
N HIS A 116 -12.10 13.97 9.63
CA HIS A 116 -10.81 13.32 9.88
C HIS A 116 -10.27 12.72 8.58
N PHE A 117 -8.94 12.81 8.40
CA PHE A 117 -8.22 12.31 7.24
C PHE A 117 -7.02 11.49 7.71
N LEU A 118 -6.92 10.26 7.19
CA LEU A 118 -5.78 9.37 7.44
C LEU A 118 -5.29 8.82 6.10
N LEU A 119 -4.05 9.14 5.74
CA LEU A 119 -3.40 8.57 4.56
C LEU A 119 -2.02 8.04 4.93
N LYS A 120 -1.68 6.84 4.44
CA LYS A 120 -0.33 6.33 4.59
C LYS A 120 0.61 7.05 3.63
N ASP A 121 1.75 7.50 4.14
CA ASP A 121 2.76 8.15 3.32
C ASP A 121 3.52 7.14 2.47
N VAL A 122 3.73 7.49 1.21
CA VAL A 122 4.75 6.82 0.38
C VAL A 122 6.09 7.42 0.77
N GLU A 123 6.94 6.64 1.44
CA GLU A 123 8.25 7.11 1.90
C GLU A 123 9.10 7.64 0.73
N ARG A 124 9.42 8.93 0.77
CA ARG A 124 10.35 9.59 -0.15
C ARG A 124 11.72 9.72 0.51
N SER A 125 12.78 9.23 -0.12
CA SER A 125 14.13 9.75 0.14
C SER A 125 14.48 10.73 -0.98
N GLU A 126 14.56 12.03 -0.68
CA GLU A 126 15.13 12.97 -1.62
C GLU A 126 16.62 12.69 -1.82
N PRO A 127 17.14 12.76 -3.05
CA PRO A 127 18.56 12.68 -3.30
C PRO A 127 19.23 13.97 -2.80
N SER A 128 20.05 13.85 -1.76
CA SER A 128 20.92 14.92 -1.28
C SER A 128 21.88 15.39 -2.40
N ALA A 129 21.68 16.63 -2.87
CA ALA A 129 22.54 17.52 -3.67
C ALA A 129 23.22 16.96 -4.96
N PRO A 130 23.39 17.80 -6.01
CA PRO A 130 23.88 17.36 -7.30
C PRO A 130 25.42 17.31 -7.31
N HIS A 131 25.99 16.11 -7.29
CA HIS A 131 27.33 15.90 -7.83
C HIS A 131 27.23 15.33 -9.25
N SER A 132 27.92 16.02 -10.15
CA SER A 132 28.05 15.73 -11.57
C SER A 132 28.47 14.30 -11.82
N ASP A 133 27.64 13.58 -12.57
CA ASP A 133 28.01 12.73 -13.70
C ASP A 133 26.84 11.79 -13.97
N SER A 134 26.21 11.95 -15.13
CA SER A 134 25.04 11.18 -15.57
C SER A 134 25.23 9.67 -15.40
N PRO A 135 24.44 8.99 -14.55
CA PRO A 135 24.39 7.54 -14.52
C PRO A 135 22.98 7.04 -14.87
N ARG A 136 22.92 6.09 -15.79
CA ARG A 136 21.72 5.32 -16.16
C ARG A 136 20.86 5.02 -14.92
N GLN A 137 19.58 5.41 -14.96
CA GLN A 137 18.61 5.18 -13.89
C GLN A 137 18.63 3.71 -13.47
N LYS A 138 19.00 3.46 -12.21
CA LYS A 138 19.05 2.12 -11.62
C LYS A 138 17.62 1.63 -11.33
N PRO A 139 17.30 0.34 -11.59
CA PRO A 139 15.99 -0.25 -11.27
C PRO A 139 15.71 -0.21 -9.77
N LEU A 140 14.42 -0.15 -9.44
CA LEU A 140 13.88 0.25 -8.14
C LEU A 140 14.34 -0.66 -7.00
N HIS A 141 14.61 -1.95 -7.24
CA HIS A 141 15.20 -2.85 -6.23
C HIS A 141 16.49 -2.28 -5.61
N ARG A 142 17.33 -1.57 -6.37
CA ARG A 142 18.60 -1.03 -5.86
C ARG A 142 18.45 0.32 -5.16
N ARG A 143 17.31 1.02 -5.39
CA ARG A 143 16.89 2.23 -4.67
C ARG A 143 16.17 1.87 -3.37
N LEU A 144 15.34 0.83 -3.40
CA LEU A 144 14.69 0.22 -2.23
C LEU A 144 15.70 -0.53 -1.34
N LEU A 145 16.66 -1.26 -1.92
CA LEU A 145 17.75 -1.91 -1.16
C LEU A 145 18.82 -0.92 -0.68
N SER A 146 19.06 0.22 -1.35
CA SER A 146 19.94 1.25 -0.80
C SER A 146 19.34 1.96 0.42
N LEU A 147 18.01 1.92 0.58
CA LEU A 147 17.33 2.32 1.81
C LEU A 147 17.52 1.29 2.94
N LEU A 148 17.90 0.05 2.61
CA LEU A 148 18.05 -1.05 3.56
C LEU A 148 19.50 -1.50 3.82
N GLN A 149 20.47 -1.25 2.92
CA GLN A 149 21.86 -1.67 3.13
C GLN A 149 22.90 -0.78 2.39
N ARG A 150 23.86 -0.20 3.16
CA ARG A 150 25.34 -0.33 2.99
C ARG A 150 26.18 0.65 3.85
N PRO A 151 27.46 0.36 4.15
CA PRO A 151 28.06 -0.93 4.56
C PRO A 151 28.86 -0.81 5.89
N ALA A 152 29.05 -1.92 6.60
CA ALA A 152 30.25 -2.11 7.41
C ALA A 152 31.29 -2.87 6.56
N SER A 153 32.41 -2.22 6.26
CA SER A 153 33.61 -2.90 5.80
C SER A 153 34.21 -3.69 6.97
N THR A 154 34.57 -4.95 6.76
CA THR A 154 35.96 -5.45 6.90
C THR A 154 36.06 -6.93 6.51
N ALA A 155 37.05 -7.19 5.64
CA ALA A 155 37.94 -8.36 5.58
C ALA A 155 37.38 -9.80 5.50
N ALA A 156 37.70 -10.44 4.37
CA ALA A 156 38.22 -11.81 4.16
C ALA A 156 37.76 -12.97 5.06
N ASP A 157 37.24 -14.04 4.45
CA ASP A 157 38.03 -15.28 4.28
C ASP A 157 37.39 -16.22 3.22
N LYS A 158 38.21 -17.06 2.58
CA LYS A 158 37.82 -18.07 1.59
C LYS A 158 37.47 -19.39 2.30
N GLY A 159 36.46 -20.11 1.79
CA GLY A 159 36.45 -21.57 1.90
C GLY A 159 35.09 -22.23 2.09
N THR A 160 34.84 -23.22 1.21
CA THR A 160 34.00 -24.41 1.40
C THR A 160 32.51 -24.26 1.08
N GLU A 161 32.15 -24.74 -0.11
CA GLU A 161 30.79 -25.07 -0.51
C GLU A 161 30.30 -26.31 0.25
N MET A 162 29.23 -26.17 1.02
CA MET A 162 28.29 -27.25 1.31
C MET A 162 26.88 -26.75 1.04
N HIS A 163 26.13 -27.55 0.29
CA HIS A 163 24.70 -27.36 0.01
C HIS A 163 23.91 -27.44 1.32
N GLU A 164 23.59 -26.29 1.92
CA GLU A 164 22.54 -26.17 2.92
C GLU A 164 21.25 -25.66 2.27
N MET A 165 20.18 -26.38 2.58
CA MET A 165 18.78 -26.03 2.31
C MET A 165 18.57 -24.55 2.64
N HIS A 166 17.99 -23.78 1.72
CA HIS A 166 17.80 -22.34 1.85
C HIS A 166 16.97 -22.01 3.10
N GLU A 167 17.65 -21.71 4.22
CA GLU A 167 17.10 -20.84 5.24
C GLU A 167 16.70 -19.52 4.56
N PRO A 168 15.51 -18.96 4.87
CA PRO A 168 15.14 -17.64 4.38
C PRO A 168 16.15 -16.62 4.94
N LYS A 169 17.12 -16.21 4.11
CA LYS A 169 18.08 -15.15 4.39
C LYS A 169 17.40 -13.78 4.32
N ILE A 170 16.38 -13.55 5.14
CA ILE A 170 15.89 -12.21 5.43
C ILE A 170 15.79 -12.09 6.95
N LYS A 171 16.91 -11.70 7.56
CA LYS A 171 16.90 -11.14 8.91
C LYS A 171 16.28 -9.74 8.79
N TYR A 172 15.07 -9.56 9.33
CA TYR A 172 14.49 -8.23 9.49
C TYR A 172 15.22 -7.50 10.63
N GLY A 173 15.93 -6.43 10.28
CA GLY A 173 16.48 -5.42 11.19
C GLY A 173 17.44 -4.49 10.45
N GLN A 174 17.52 -3.18 10.68
CA GLN A 174 16.90 -2.22 11.59
C GLN A 174 17.29 -0.85 11.00
N SER A 175 16.33 0.05 10.74
CA SER A 175 16.58 1.48 10.42
C SER A 175 15.21 2.11 10.12
N GLY A 176 14.61 3.05 10.85
CA GLY A 176 15.20 4.23 11.52
C GLY A 176 16.07 3.98 12.74
N GLU A 177 16.93 4.97 13.02
CA GLU A 177 17.86 5.05 14.17
C GLU A 177 18.23 3.66 14.72
N ALA A 178 19.32 3.08 14.20
CA ALA A 178 19.88 1.76 14.57
C ALA A 178 19.28 1.17 15.85
N GLY A 179 18.25 0.32 15.71
CA GLY A 179 17.53 -0.23 16.87
C GLY A 179 16.00 -0.24 16.79
N LYS A 180 15.37 0.65 16.01
CA LYS A 180 13.90 0.79 16.02
C LYS A 180 13.20 -0.11 14.98
N PRO A 181 12.10 -0.80 15.35
CA PRO A 181 11.30 -1.58 14.41
C PRO A 181 10.67 -0.68 13.34
N TYR A 182 10.50 -1.20 12.12
CA TYR A 182 9.85 -0.50 11.01
C TYR A 182 8.45 -0.03 11.42
N SER A 183 8.22 1.28 11.36
CA SER A 183 6.93 1.91 11.63
C SER A 183 6.48 2.72 10.42
N PRO A 184 5.41 2.32 9.71
CA PRO A 184 4.91 3.09 8.57
C PRO A 184 4.52 4.50 9.01
N LYS A 185 4.87 5.50 8.19
CA LYS A 185 4.46 6.90 8.41
C LYS A 185 3.04 7.13 7.91
N TRP A 186 2.27 7.86 8.71
CA TRP A 186 0.89 8.20 8.42
C TRP A 186 0.71 9.71 8.47
N THR A 187 0.20 10.29 7.40
CA THR A 187 -0.32 11.65 7.40
C THR A 187 -1.71 11.64 8.02
N ARG A 188 -1.82 12.24 9.19
CA ARG A 188 -3.09 12.45 9.92
C ARG A 188 -3.44 13.92 9.89
N ARG A 189 -4.69 14.22 9.57
CA ARG A 189 -5.21 15.59 9.60
C ARG A 189 -6.62 15.60 10.14
N SER A 190 -7.01 16.70 10.75
CA SER A 190 -8.36 16.85 11.27
C SER A 190 -8.81 18.29 11.14
N PHE A 191 -10.07 18.47 10.79
CA PHE A 191 -10.67 19.76 10.56
C PHE A 191 -11.93 19.86 11.37
N PHE A 192 -12.11 20.99 12.02
CA PHE A 192 -13.29 21.29 12.83
C PHE A 192 -13.81 22.67 12.43
N LEU A 193 -15.06 22.75 11.99
CA LEU A 193 -15.72 23.99 11.62
C LEU A 193 -16.89 24.21 12.57
N ARG A 194 -16.96 25.39 13.16
CA ARG A 194 -18.02 25.82 14.06
C ARG A 194 -18.62 27.12 13.56
N VAL A 195 -19.94 27.18 13.55
CA VAL A 195 -20.72 28.36 13.22
C VAL A 195 -21.55 28.69 14.44
N GLU A 196 -21.42 29.90 14.97
CA GLU A 196 -22.20 30.37 16.12
C GLU A 196 -22.94 31.65 15.77
N GLY A 197 -24.14 31.83 16.34
CA GLY A 197 -24.97 32.99 16.04
C GLY A 197 -25.44 33.01 14.58
N ALA A 198 -25.63 31.84 13.96
CA ALA A 198 -26.21 31.74 12.62
C ALA A 198 -27.51 32.55 12.57
N ARG A 199 -27.65 33.38 11.52
CA ARG A 199 -28.79 34.29 11.29
C ARG A 199 -28.87 35.50 12.24
N THR A 200 -27.77 35.82 12.94
CA THR A 200 -27.61 37.06 13.72
C THR A 200 -26.49 37.92 13.13
N ASP A 201 -26.53 39.24 13.37
CA ASP A 201 -25.46 40.15 12.95
C ASP A 201 -24.12 39.85 13.64
N THR A 202 -24.14 39.07 14.72
CA THR A 202 -22.97 38.61 15.48
C THR A 202 -22.52 37.20 15.08
N SER A 203 -22.88 36.72 13.88
CA SER A 203 -22.45 35.41 13.38
C SER A 203 -20.92 35.31 13.38
N THR A 204 -20.41 34.25 14.00
CA THR A 204 -18.98 33.91 14.02
C THR A 204 -18.76 32.54 13.38
N VAL A 205 -17.72 32.44 12.57
CA VAL A 205 -17.28 31.21 11.91
C VAL A 205 -15.86 30.93 12.38
N THR A 206 -15.65 29.75 12.96
CA THR A 206 -14.33 29.31 13.41
C THR A 206 -13.97 28.00 12.74
N LEU A 207 -12.86 27.99 12.00
CA LEU A 207 -12.25 26.80 11.43
C LEU A 207 -10.97 26.47 12.20
N VAL A 208 -10.83 25.23 12.65
CA VAL A 208 -9.62 24.71 13.27
C VAL A 208 -9.05 23.60 12.39
N CYS A 209 -7.83 23.80 11.90
CA CYS A 209 -7.08 22.89 11.06
C CYS A 209 -5.93 22.28 11.87
N PHE A 210 -6.03 21.00 12.20
CA PHE A 210 -4.96 20.26 12.87
C PHE A 210 -4.05 19.60 11.84
N ALA A 211 -2.77 20.02 11.83
CA ALA A 211 -1.75 19.61 10.87
C ALA A 211 -2.18 19.67 9.40
N PRO A 212 -2.62 20.85 8.90
CA PRO A 212 -2.89 21.03 7.47
C PRO A 212 -1.61 20.81 6.64
N SER A 213 -1.75 20.54 5.33
CA SER A 213 -0.59 20.57 4.41
C SER A 213 0.03 21.96 4.39
N THR A 214 1.28 22.03 3.94
CA THR A 214 1.92 23.29 3.58
C THR A 214 1.08 24.04 2.53
N PHE A 215 0.60 23.34 1.51
CA PHE A 215 -0.27 23.91 0.48
C PHE A 215 -1.55 24.53 1.05
N LEU A 216 -2.27 23.81 1.92
CA LEU A 216 -3.49 24.32 2.55
C LEU A 216 -3.18 25.47 3.51
N LYS A 217 -2.06 25.42 4.24
CA LYS A 217 -1.62 26.51 5.11
C LYS A 217 -1.41 27.80 4.32
N ASP A 218 -0.68 27.71 3.21
CA ASP A 218 -0.42 28.84 2.32
C ASP A 218 -1.73 29.34 1.68
N ASP A 219 -2.60 28.42 1.26
CA ASP A 219 -3.89 28.78 0.67
C ASP A 219 -4.85 29.47 1.64
N LEU A 220 -4.85 29.07 2.92
CA LEU A 220 -5.65 29.71 3.97
C LEU A 220 -5.11 31.10 4.35
N VAL A 221 -3.80 31.30 4.23
CA VAL A 221 -3.16 32.60 4.41
C VAL A 221 -3.55 33.56 3.30
N ASP A 222 -3.51 33.09 2.04
CA ASP A 222 -3.80 33.89 0.86
C ASP A 222 -5.30 33.94 0.53
N LEU A 223 -6.14 33.34 1.38
CA LEU A 223 -7.60 33.26 1.23
C LEU A 223 -8.26 34.61 0.85
N PRO A 224 -7.91 35.76 1.46
CA PRO A 224 -8.56 37.04 1.14
C PRO A 224 -8.29 37.53 -0.29
N GLN A 225 -7.18 37.10 -0.90
CA GLN A 225 -6.85 37.45 -2.28
C GLN A 225 -7.69 36.65 -3.28
N ARG A 226 -8.13 35.45 -2.87
CA ARG A 226 -8.86 34.50 -3.73
C ARG A 226 -10.36 34.55 -3.53
N VAL A 227 -10.82 34.72 -2.30
CA VAL A 227 -12.21 34.61 -1.89
C VAL A 227 -12.57 35.78 -0.98
N ASP A 228 -13.66 36.44 -1.33
CA ASP A 228 -14.28 37.43 -0.46
C ASP A 228 -14.76 36.77 0.84
N CYS A 229 -14.17 37.16 1.96
CA CYS A 229 -14.48 36.62 3.29
C CYS A 229 -15.95 36.87 3.69
N ALA A 230 -16.61 37.88 3.12
CA ALA A 230 -18.05 38.07 3.31
C ALA A 230 -18.85 36.90 2.74
N LYS A 231 -18.42 36.31 1.63
CA LYS A 231 -19.06 35.11 1.04
C LYS A 231 -18.86 33.88 1.93
N VAL A 232 -17.70 33.76 2.59
CA VAL A 232 -17.43 32.68 3.56
C VAL A 232 -18.36 32.76 4.76
N MET A 233 -18.69 33.97 5.23
CA MET A 233 -19.67 34.15 6.30
C MET A 233 -21.09 33.75 5.90
N VAL A 234 -21.47 33.97 4.63
CA VAL A 234 -22.77 33.57 4.09
C VAL A 234 -22.83 32.06 3.88
N ASN A 235 -21.76 31.45 3.35
CA ASN A 235 -21.66 30.01 3.18
C ASN A 235 -20.31 29.45 3.70
N PRO A 236 -20.26 29.03 4.97
CA PRO A 236 -19.04 28.47 5.57
C PRO A 236 -18.53 27.19 4.90
N HIS A 237 -19.37 26.48 4.13
CA HIS A 237 -18.98 25.27 3.42
C HIS A 237 -17.97 25.51 2.29
N ILE A 238 -17.72 26.78 1.91
CA ILE A 238 -16.62 27.14 1.02
C ILE A 238 -15.28 26.70 1.62
N LEU A 239 -15.10 26.83 2.95
CA LEU A 239 -13.89 26.37 3.63
C LEU A 239 -13.74 24.84 3.54
N LEU A 240 -14.84 24.10 3.59
CA LEU A 240 -14.81 22.65 3.39
C LEU A 240 -14.45 22.27 1.98
N GLU A 241 -14.91 23.00 0.95
CA GLU A 241 -14.50 22.72 -0.43
C GLU A 241 -12.98 22.88 -0.59
N ILE A 242 -12.39 23.92 -0.02
CA ILE A 242 -10.93 24.15 -0.02
C ILE A 242 -10.19 23.00 0.69
N ILE A 243 -10.67 22.58 1.86
CA ILE A 243 -10.08 21.45 2.59
C ILE A 243 -10.19 20.16 1.77
N LEU A 244 -11.39 19.83 1.28
CA LEU A 244 -11.66 18.63 0.51
C LEU A 244 -10.86 18.61 -0.81
N TYR A 245 -10.56 19.78 -1.38
CA TYR A 245 -9.62 19.91 -2.48
C TYR A 245 -8.21 19.46 -2.10
N ASP A 246 -7.65 19.99 -1.02
CA ASP A 246 -6.31 19.63 -0.53
C ASP A 246 -6.22 18.13 -0.22
N LEU A 247 -7.26 17.56 0.41
CA LEU A 247 -7.31 16.13 0.73
C LEU A 247 -7.35 15.27 -0.54
N TYR A 248 -8.16 15.66 -1.53
CA TYR A 248 -8.16 15.02 -2.85
C TYR A 248 -6.78 15.10 -3.53
N MET A 249 -6.14 16.27 -3.50
CA MET A 249 -4.84 16.48 -4.16
C MET A 249 -3.75 15.57 -3.59
N GLN A 250 -3.76 15.33 -2.29
CA GLN A 250 -2.83 14.37 -1.68
C GLN A 250 -3.07 12.94 -2.13
N LEU A 251 -4.34 12.49 -2.17
CA LEU A 251 -4.68 11.17 -2.68
C LEU A 251 -4.26 11.00 -4.14
N ASP A 252 -4.64 11.95 -5.01
CA ASP A 252 -4.32 11.87 -6.43
C ASP A 252 -2.80 11.93 -6.65
N THR A 253 -2.08 12.83 -5.99
CA THR A 253 -0.61 12.90 -6.07
C THR A 253 0.03 11.59 -5.64
N THR A 254 -0.43 11.00 -4.53
CA THR A 254 0.09 9.72 -4.04
C THR A 254 -0.17 8.59 -5.03
N LEU A 255 -1.36 8.55 -5.63
CA LEU A 255 -1.70 7.59 -6.68
C LEU A 255 -0.79 7.71 -7.91
N TRP A 256 -0.54 8.94 -8.35
CA TRP A 256 0.31 9.20 -9.51
C TRP A 256 1.75 8.79 -9.25
N GLU A 257 2.29 9.06 -8.07
CA GLU A 257 3.62 8.60 -7.69
C GLU A 257 3.70 7.07 -7.66
N LEU A 258 2.71 6.40 -7.05
CA LEU A 258 2.66 4.95 -7.01
C LEU A 258 2.54 4.33 -8.41
N ARG A 259 1.79 4.97 -9.31
CA ARG A 259 1.66 4.54 -10.71
C ARG A 259 2.97 4.67 -11.47
N LYS A 260 3.75 5.73 -11.25
CA LYS A 260 5.08 5.89 -11.86
C LYS A 260 5.99 4.73 -11.45
N ILE A 261 5.98 4.39 -10.15
CA ILE A 261 6.73 3.25 -9.59
C ILE A 261 6.31 1.94 -10.29
N PHE A 262 5.00 1.67 -10.37
CA PHE A 262 4.51 0.46 -11.02
C PHE A 262 4.82 0.35 -12.49
N THR A 263 4.78 1.47 -13.24
CA THR A 263 5.09 1.44 -14.69
C THR A 263 6.52 0.92 -14.92
N VAL A 264 7.47 1.37 -14.10
CA VAL A 264 8.87 0.94 -14.18
C VAL A 264 9.01 -0.55 -13.88
N GLU A 265 8.35 -1.03 -12.83
CA GLU A 265 8.35 -2.46 -12.48
C GLU A 265 7.68 -3.29 -13.58
N GLN A 266 6.53 -2.85 -14.09
CA GLN A 266 5.82 -3.53 -15.16
C GLN A 266 6.67 -3.67 -16.43
N GLU A 267 7.42 -2.64 -16.81
CA GLU A 267 8.37 -2.72 -17.93
C GLU A 267 9.51 -3.71 -17.66
N HIS A 268 10.05 -3.70 -16.44
CA HIS A 268 11.06 -4.65 -16.00
C HIS A 268 10.55 -6.10 -16.10
N PHE A 269 9.34 -6.37 -15.64
CA PHE A 269 8.70 -7.68 -15.71
C PHE A 269 8.31 -8.11 -17.13
N GLY A 270 7.83 -7.17 -17.95
CA GLY A 270 7.55 -7.43 -19.36
C GLY A 270 8.80 -7.91 -20.10
N TYR A 271 9.96 -7.34 -19.78
CA TYR A 271 11.23 -7.81 -20.30
C TYR A 271 11.61 -9.22 -19.80
N LEU A 272 11.40 -9.52 -18.51
CA LEU A 272 11.75 -10.82 -17.92
C LEU A 272 10.88 -11.95 -18.48
N THR A 273 9.58 -11.73 -18.64
CA THR A 273 8.67 -12.71 -19.25
C THR A 273 8.95 -12.94 -20.74
N ALA A 274 9.47 -11.94 -21.47
CA ALA A 274 9.90 -12.09 -22.86
C ALA A 274 11.25 -12.82 -23.02
N SER A 275 12.09 -12.84 -21.97
CA SER A 275 13.42 -13.45 -21.98
C SER A 275 13.62 -14.40 -20.78
N PRO A 276 13.20 -15.67 -20.88
CA PRO A 276 13.17 -16.65 -19.79
C PRO A 276 14.57 -17.15 -19.33
N THR A 277 15.64 -16.45 -19.69
CA THR A 277 17.03 -16.84 -19.41
C THR A 277 17.64 -16.12 -18.21
N LYS A 278 16.95 -15.11 -17.64
CA LYS A 278 17.42 -14.42 -16.43
C LYS A 278 17.00 -15.16 -15.15
N PRO A 279 17.87 -15.23 -14.14
CA PRO A 279 17.58 -15.94 -12.91
C PRO A 279 16.45 -15.26 -12.12
N LEU A 280 15.57 -16.09 -11.57
CA LEU A 280 14.42 -15.72 -10.73
C LEU A 280 14.81 -14.85 -9.51
N SER A 281 16.09 -14.91 -9.10
CA SER A 281 16.67 -14.16 -7.99
C SER A 281 16.73 -12.65 -8.20
N ASP A 282 16.55 -12.18 -9.44
CA ASP A 282 16.58 -10.74 -9.76
C ASP A 282 15.25 -10.03 -9.45
N ILE A 283 14.20 -10.76 -9.05
CA ILE A 283 12.87 -10.23 -8.79
C ILE A 283 12.65 -10.04 -7.29
N ASP A 284 12.34 -8.80 -6.89
CA ASP A 284 12.02 -8.46 -5.50
C ASP A 284 10.51 -8.59 -5.25
N PHE A 285 10.09 -9.76 -4.76
CA PHE A 285 8.71 -10.04 -4.37
C PHE A 285 8.21 -9.11 -3.27
N SER A 286 9.11 -8.66 -2.39
CA SER A 286 8.76 -7.80 -1.27
C SER A 286 8.33 -6.43 -1.76
N ALA A 287 9.01 -5.90 -2.79
CA ALA A 287 8.64 -4.64 -3.42
C ALA A 287 7.27 -4.70 -4.10
N LEU A 288 6.95 -5.81 -4.79
CA LEU A 288 5.65 -6.00 -5.44
C LEU A 288 4.51 -6.15 -4.42
N HIS A 289 4.74 -6.87 -3.32
CA HIS A 289 3.78 -6.98 -2.22
C HIS A 289 3.59 -5.65 -1.50
N LEU A 290 4.68 -4.92 -1.20
CA LEU A 290 4.59 -3.61 -0.56
C LEU A 290 3.82 -2.61 -1.45
N LEU A 291 4.03 -2.66 -2.75
CA LEU A 291 3.27 -1.89 -3.74
C LEU A 291 1.78 -2.26 -3.75
N ALA A 292 1.45 -3.55 -3.63
CA ALA A 292 0.09 -4.03 -3.46
C ALA A 292 -0.55 -3.49 -2.17
N ASP A 293 0.19 -3.50 -1.06
CA ASP A 293 -0.29 -2.95 0.21
C ASP A 293 -0.58 -1.44 0.09
N TYR A 294 0.34 -0.68 -0.50
CA TYR A 294 0.16 0.77 -0.72
C TYR A 294 -1.08 1.09 -1.57
N ILE A 295 -1.36 0.34 -2.63
CA ILE A 295 -2.54 0.60 -3.45
C ILE A 295 -3.84 0.26 -2.71
N ILE A 296 -3.83 -0.79 -1.87
CA ILE A 296 -5.00 -1.17 -1.05
C ILE A 296 -5.36 -0.03 -0.09
N MET A 297 -4.39 0.49 0.66
CA MET A 297 -4.64 1.59 1.61
C MET A 297 -5.04 2.88 0.90
N LEU A 298 -4.48 3.14 -0.29
CA LEU A 298 -4.87 4.31 -1.08
C LEU A 298 -6.30 4.19 -1.61
N ARG A 299 -6.70 2.98 -2.01
CA ARG A 299 -8.09 2.68 -2.38
C ARG A 299 -9.02 2.87 -1.20
N GLU A 300 -8.69 2.32 -0.03
CA GLU A 300 -9.43 2.52 1.21
C GLU A 300 -9.60 4.01 1.53
N GLY A 301 -8.52 4.79 1.48
CA GLY A 301 -8.58 6.24 1.69
C GLY A 301 -9.45 6.97 0.66
N SER A 302 -9.46 6.52 -0.60
CA SER A 302 -10.30 7.10 -1.65
C SER A 302 -11.80 6.80 -1.47
N GLU A 303 -12.14 5.58 -1.06
CA GLU A 303 -13.52 5.17 -0.76
C GLU A 303 -14.04 5.92 0.48
N ALA A 304 -13.18 6.11 1.47
CA ALA A 304 -13.53 6.80 2.70
C ALA A 304 -13.65 8.33 2.54
N LEU A 305 -12.78 8.96 1.72
CA LEU A 305 -12.97 10.36 1.32
C LEU A 305 -14.27 10.53 0.50
N LEU A 306 -14.59 9.57 -0.36
CA LEU A 306 -15.82 9.61 -1.15
C LEU A 306 -17.05 9.58 -0.24
N ALA A 307 -17.08 8.69 0.76
CA ALA A 307 -18.15 8.63 1.75
C ALA A 307 -18.29 9.96 2.54
N THR A 308 -17.16 10.55 2.93
CA THR A 308 -17.12 11.88 3.58
C THR A 308 -17.72 12.96 2.67
N LEU A 309 -17.35 12.97 1.38
CA LEU A 309 -17.88 13.90 0.39
C LEU A 309 -19.37 13.70 0.14
N ASP A 310 -19.85 12.46 0.07
CA ASP A 310 -21.26 12.16 -0.10
C ASP A 310 -22.08 12.72 1.08
N ALA A 311 -21.60 12.53 2.32
CA ALA A 311 -22.24 13.08 3.51
C ALA A 311 -22.23 14.62 3.54
N VAL A 312 -21.12 15.26 3.14
CA VAL A 312 -21.02 16.73 3.04
C VAL A 312 -21.97 17.28 1.97
N VAL A 313 -22.05 16.64 0.80
CA VAL A 313 -22.93 17.05 -0.31
C VAL A 313 -24.40 16.92 0.07
N GLU A 314 -24.77 15.85 0.77
CA GLU A 314 -26.13 15.62 1.27
C GLU A 314 -26.49 16.64 2.37
N HIS A 315 -25.56 16.88 3.30
CA HIS A 315 -25.75 17.87 4.37
C HIS A 315 -25.89 19.30 3.81
N HIS A 316 -25.00 19.70 2.90
CA HIS A 316 -25.07 21.01 2.27
C HIS A 316 -26.37 21.17 1.45
N GLY A 317 -26.75 20.15 0.67
CA GLY A 317 -27.99 20.16 -0.11
C GLY A 317 -29.28 20.21 0.73
N SER A 318 -29.29 19.61 1.92
CA SER A 318 -30.44 19.69 2.84
C SER A 318 -30.53 21.01 3.59
N THR A 319 -29.42 21.74 3.73
CA THR A 319 -29.35 23.05 4.41
C THR A 319 -29.98 24.20 3.59
N VAL A 320 -30.31 23.95 2.31
CA VAL A 320 -30.95 24.89 1.35
C VAL A 320 -32.18 25.60 1.91
N SER A 321 -33.05 24.90 2.65
CA SER A 321 -34.36 25.45 3.02
C SER A 321 -34.33 26.48 4.14
N ALA A 322 -33.22 26.63 4.88
CA ALA A 322 -33.14 27.51 6.05
C ALA A 322 -32.37 28.83 5.82
N MET A 323 -31.50 28.91 4.79
CA MET A 323 -30.53 30.00 4.62
C MET A 323 -30.92 31.09 3.59
N LEU A 324 -31.88 30.83 2.70
CA LEU A 324 -32.01 31.65 1.48
C LEU A 324 -32.98 32.83 1.64
N ALA A 325 -32.52 33.88 2.32
CA ALA A 325 -33.23 35.16 2.41
C ALA A 325 -32.98 36.08 1.19
N THR A 326 -31.91 35.85 0.42
CA THR A 326 -31.51 36.69 -0.73
C THR A 326 -31.13 35.86 -1.95
N GLU A 327 -31.37 36.41 -3.14
CA GLU A 327 -31.03 35.75 -4.43
C GLU A 327 -29.53 35.49 -4.57
N GLY A 328 -28.68 36.41 -4.08
CA GLY A 328 -27.23 36.24 -4.08
C GLY A 328 -26.74 35.08 -3.20
N ALA A 329 -27.34 34.87 -2.02
CA ALA A 329 -27.03 33.73 -1.17
C ALA A 329 -27.45 32.40 -1.82
N ALA A 330 -28.56 32.40 -2.58
CA ALA A 330 -29.02 31.22 -3.31
C ALA A 330 -28.08 30.84 -4.45
N LEU A 331 -27.56 31.84 -5.19
CA LEU A 331 -26.55 31.61 -6.21
C LEU A 331 -25.26 31.07 -5.62
N LEU A 332 -24.76 31.67 -4.53
CA LEU A 332 -23.54 31.21 -3.85
C LEU A 332 -23.70 29.76 -3.36
N HIS A 333 -24.84 29.45 -2.73
CA HIS A 333 -25.15 28.10 -2.30
C HIS A 333 -25.10 27.09 -3.47
N ARG A 334 -25.75 27.40 -4.61
CA ARG A 334 -25.71 26.53 -5.80
C ARG A 334 -24.28 26.36 -6.36
N GLN A 335 -23.48 27.43 -6.35
CA GLN A 335 -22.08 27.37 -6.78
C GLN A 335 -21.28 26.44 -5.89
N THR A 336 -21.40 26.59 -4.57
CA THR A 336 -20.72 25.71 -3.60
C THR A 336 -21.18 24.26 -3.74
N GLN A 337 -22.49 24.01 -3.89
CA GLN A 337 -23.03 22.66 -4.11
C GLN A 337 -22.44 22.03 -5.38
N THR A 338 -22.38 22.79 -6.49
CA THR A 338 -21.82 22.31 -7.76
C THR A 338 -20.32 21.99 -7.63
N ALA A 339 -19.57 22.80 -6.89
CA ALA A 339 -18.15 22.58 -6.61
C ALA A 339 -17.93 21.31 -5.77
N LEU A 340 -18.72 21.10 -4.71
CA LEU A 340 -18.67 19.89 -3.87
C LEU A 340 -19.02 18.63 -4.68
N GLU A 341 -20.05 18.69 -5.54
CA GLU A 341 -20.39 17.58 -6.41
C GLU A 341 -19.31 17.28 -7.45
N TYR A 342 -18.64 18.32 -7.97
CA TYR A 342 -17.49 18.14 -8.84
C TYR A 342 -16.33 17.47 -8.10
N ARG A 343 -16.04 17.91 -6.87
CA ARG A 343 -15.04 17.28 -6.00
C ARG A 343 -15.33 15.80 -5.76
N ARG A 344 -16.59 15.48 -5.45
CA ARG A 344 -17.07 14.10 -5.31
C ARG A 344 -16.77 13.25 -6.54
N ARG A 345 -17.06 13.78 -7.74
CA ARG A 345 -16.80 13.07 -9.01
C ARG A 345 -15.31 12.83 -9.22
N LEU A 346 -14.43 13.79 -8.88
CA LEU A 346 -12.98 13.64 -8.98
C LEU A 346 -12.42 12.55 -8.05
N VAL A 347 -12.88 12.52 -6.79
CA VAL A 347 -12.48 11.49 -5.83
C VAL A 347 -12.95 10.12 -6.30
N ARG A 348 -14.21 9.99 -6.75
CA ARG A 348 -14.73 8.75 -7.33
C ARG A 348 -13.88 8.27 -8.50
N ALA A 349 -13.55 9.15 -9.44
CA ALA A 349 -12.70 8.79 -10.57
C ALA A 349 -11.29 8.32 -10.12
N THR A 350 -10.76 8.89 -9.04
CA THR A 350 -9.46 8.48 -8.47
C THR A 350 -9.54 7.12 -7.79
N GLY A 351 -10.63 6.83 -7.08
CA GLY A 351 -10.89 5.50 -6.53
C GLY A 351 -11.01 4.42 -7.59
N GLU A 352 -11.72 4.68 -8.70
CA GLU A 352 -11.80 3.74 -9.83
C GLU A 352 -10.43 3.48 -10.49
N ARG A 353 -9.57 4.50 -10.56
CA ARG A 353 -8.19 4.34 -11.02
C ARG A 353 -7.39 3.47 -10.05
N ALA A 354 -7.53 3.67 -8.75
CA ALA A 354 -6.87 2.86 -7.74
C ALA A 354 -7.32 1.39 -7.82
N ALA A 355 -8.62 1.13 -7.97
CA ALA A 355 -9.17 -0.21 -8.16
C ALA A 355 -8.68 -0.89 -9.45
N THR A 356 -8.55 -0.14 -10.54
CA THR A 356 -7.98 -0.66 -11.79
C THR A 356 -6.51 -1.02 -11.60
N PHE A 357 -5.77 -0.23 -10.83
CA PHE A 357 -4.36 -0.45 -10.56
C PHE A 357 -4.15 -1.68 -9.66
N GLU A 358 -4.94 -1.85 -8.61
CA GLU A 358 -4.97 -3.07 -7.79
C GLU A 358 -5.16 -4.34 -8.65
N LYS A 359 -6.15 -4.33 -9.56
CA LYS A 359 -6.39 -5.45 -10.50
C LYS A 359 -5.17 -5.74 -11.37
N ARG A 360 -4.43 -4.71 -11.81
CA ARG A 360 -3.22 -4.86 -12.63
C ARG A 360 -2.07 -5.47 -11.83
N ILE A 361 -1.88 -5.07 -10.57
CA ILE A 361 -0.88 -5.67 -9.68
C ILE A 361 -1.21 -7.14 -9.44
N ASN A 362 -2.46 -7.48 -9.16
CA ASN A 362 -2.87 -8.88 -8.97
C ASN A 362 -2.67 -9.72 -10.24
N ASN A 363 -2.99 -9.17 -11.41
CA ASN A 363 -2.72 -9.85 -12.68
C ASN A 363 -1.21 -10.07 -12.91
N LEU A 364 -0.37 -9.09 -12.54
CA LEU A 364 1.07 -9.19 -12.63
C LEU A 364 1.63 -10.26 -11.68
N ILE A 365 1.18 -10.28 -10.42
CA ILE A 365 1.53 -11.31 -9.43
C ILE A 365 1.18 -12.70 -9.96
N ASN A 366 -0.02 -12.88 -10.52
CA ASN A 366 -0.45 -14.17 -11.08
C ASN A 366 0.37 -14.59 -12.30
N LEU A 367 0.60 -13.66 -13.25
CA LEU A 367 1.46 -13.92 -14.40
C LEU A 367 2.84 -14.38 -13.95
N PHE A 368 3.36 -13.74 -12.92
CA PHE A 368 4.66 -14.04 -12.38
C PHE A 368 4.72 -15.42 -11.69
N PHE A 369 3.75 -15.78 -10.84
CA PHE A 369 3.68 -17.14 -10.28
C PHE A 369 3.56 -18.23 -11.36
N ASN A 370 2.79 -17.97 -12.42
CA ASN A 370 2.71 -18.87 -13.56
C ASN A 370 4.07 -19.00 -14.27
N HIS A 371 4.81 -17.90 -14.40
CA HIS A 371 6.14 -17.91 -14.99
C HIS A 371 7.17 -18.67 -14.14
N ILE A 372 7.18 -18.45 -12.82
CA ILE A 372 8.01 -19.22 -11.88
C ILE A 372 7.72 -20.71 -12.02
N SER A 373 6.45 -21.11 -11.98
CA SER A 373 6.08 -22.51 -12.14
C SER A 373 6.53 -23.09 -13.48
N GLN A 374 6.44 -22.32 -14.57
CA GLN A 374 6.98 -22.73 -15.87
C GLN A 374 8.50 -22.89 -15.85
N GLN A 375 9.22 -21.98 -15.20
CA GLN A 375 10.67 -22.06 -15.08
C GLN A 375 11.11 -23.25 -14.21
N ASP A 376 10.46 -23.48 -13.08
CA ASP A 376 10.73 -24.63 -12.22
C ASP A 376 10.45 -25.94 -12.94
N ASN A 377 9.31 -26.04 -13.64
CA ASN A 377 8.98 -27.20 -14.47
C ASN A 377 10.00 -27.38 -15.61
N ALA A 378 10.44 -26.31 -16.26
CA ALA A 378 11.46 -26.37 -17.30
C ALA A 378 12.83 -26.76 -16.75
N MET A 379 13.21 -26.28 -15.57
CA MET A 379 14.45 -26.63 -14.87
C MET A 379 14.42 -28.10 -14.46
N LEU A 380 13.33 -28.58 -13.86
CA LEU A 380 13.11 -30.00 -13.54
C LEU A 380 13.15 -30.89 -14.80
N MET A 381 12.57 -30.42 -15.92
CA MET A 381 12.68 -31.13 -17.20
C MET A 381 14.12 -31.11 -17.76
N ARG A 382 14.88 -30.03 -17.54
CA ARG A 382 16.27 -29.92 -18.01
C ARG A 382 17.19 -30.83 -17.20
N ASP A 383 16.99 -30.87 -15.88
CA ASP A 383 17.61 -31.82 -14.96
C ASP A 383 16.99 -33.23 -15.04
N SER A 384 16.52 -33.61 -16.24
CA SER A 384 16.11 -34.97 -16.57
C SER A 384 17.17 -36.05 -16.25
N ALA A 385 18.42 -35.67 -15.97
CA ALA A 385 19.47 -36.60 -15.55
C ALA A 385 19.07 -37.37 -14.28
N SER A 386 18.45 -36.72 -13.29
CA SER A 386 18.03 -37.36 -12.03
C SER A 386 16.84 -38.31 -12.26
N VAL A 387 15.82 -37.86 -13.01
CA VAL A 387 14.66 -38.68 -13.36
C VAL A 387 15.06 -39.88 -14.23
N LYS A 388 15.95 -39.67 -15.21
CA LYS A 388 16.51 -40.75 -16.04
C LYS A 388 17.36 -41.71 -15.20
N ALA A 389 18.16 -41.22 -14.26
CA ALA A 389 18.97 -42.07 -13.39
C ALA A 389 18.10 -42.96 -12.50
N ILE A 390 17.03 -42.42 -11.87
CA ILE A 390 16.08 -43.21 -11.07
C ILE A 390 15.43 -44.30 -11.93
N ALA A 391 14.98 -43.95 -13.14
CA ALA A 391 14.40 -44.91 -14.06
C ALA A 391 15.40 -45.99 -14.52
N VAL A 392 16.66 -45.65 -14.73
CA VAL A 392 17.72 -46.61 -15.08
C VAL A 392 18.02 -47.54 -13.90
N ILE A 393 18.12 -47.00 -12.69
CA ILE A 393 18.34 -47.80 -11.47
C ILE A 393 17.19 -48.79 -11.29
N THR A 394 15.93 -48.36 -11.35
CA THR A 394 14.79 -49.28 -11.20
C THR A 394 14.73 -50.33 -12.31
N LEU A 395 15.07 -49.97 -13.54
CA LEU A 395 15.09 -50.86 -14.69
C LEU A 395 16.15 -51.98 -14.57
N VAL A 396 17.27 -51.71 -13.90
CA VAL A 396 18.33 -52.70 -13.63
C VAL A 396 18.05 -53.49 -12.36
N PHE A 397 17.61 -52.82 -11.28
CA PHE A 397 17.40 -53.46 -9.98
C PHE A 397 16.19 -54.38 -9.96
N LEU A 398 15.07 -54.05 -10.62
CA LEU A 398 13.86 -54.87 -10.60
C LEU A 398 14.10 -56.31 -11.11
N PRO A 399 14.72 -56.53 -12.30
CA PRO A 399 15.00 -57.89 -12.77
C PRO A 399 16.05 -58.60 -11.91
N VAL A 400 17.13 -57.92 -11.50
CA VAL A 400 18.17 -58.51 -10.64
C VAL A 400 17.59 -58.95 -9.29
N THR A 401 16.73 -58.13 -8.69
CA THR A 401 16.07 -58.45 -7.42
C THR A 401 15.08 -59.60 -7.57
N THR A 402 14.35 -59.66 -8.69
CA THR A 402 13.45 -60.78 -9.01
C THR A 402 14.24 -62.09 -9.08
N VAL A 403 15.41 -62.06 -9.71
CA VAL A 403 16.29 -63.23 -9.87
C VAL A 403 16.88 -63.64 -8.53
N ALA A 404 17.39 -62.69 -7.75
CA ALA A 404 17.88 -62.93 -6.40
C ALA A 404 16.78 -63.52 -5.49
N THR A 405 15.53 -63.09 -5.65
CA THR A 405 14.37 -63.61 -4.90
C THR A 405 14.05 -65.06 -5.28
N ILE A 406 14.08 -65.38 -6.58
CA ILE A 406 13.89 -66.76 -7.05
C ILE A 406 15.06 -67.63 -6.56
N CYS A 407 16.30 -67.14 -6.60
CA CYS A 407 17.45 -67.88 -6.12
C CYS A 407 17.49 -68.06 -4.59
N GLY A 408 16.92 -67.11 -3.83
CA GLY A 408 16.78 -67.21 -2.37
C GLY A 408 15.60 -68.09 -1.92
N SER A 409 14.77 -68.56 -2.85
CA SER A 409 13.73 -69.54 -2.55
C SER A 409 14.33 -70.94 -2.32
N GLN A 410 13.53 -71.90 -1.84
CA GLN A 410 13.97 -73.27 -1.53
C GLN A 410 14.37 -74.12 -2.75
N PHE A 411 14.72 -73.48 -3.87
CA PHE A 411 15.18 -74.11 -5.11
C PHE A 411 16.61 -74.67 -5.02
N PHE A 412 17.42 -74.17 -4.08
CA PHE A 412 18.74 -74.71 -3.76
C PHE A 412 18.68 -75.49 -2.45
N TYR A 413 19.17 -76.72 -2.46
CA TYR A 413 19.27 -77.57 -1.27
C TYR A 413 20.73 -77.98 -1.04
N ASN A 414 21.13 -78.12 0.22
CA ASN A 414 22.45 -78.65 0.53
C ASN A 414 22.42 -80.16 0.26
N GLY A 415 23.29 -80.63 -0.63
CA GLY A 415 23.50 -82.06 -0.81
C GLY A 415 24.23 -82.65 0.39
N ASP A 416 24.07 -83.97 0.61
CA ASP A 416 24.63 -84.69 1.77
C ASP A 416 26.17 -84.62 1.88
N ASP A 417 26.87 -84.18 0.83
CA ASP A 417 28.33 -83.97 0.79
C ASP A 417 28.77 -82.54 1.14
N GLY A 418 27.87 -81.69 1.66
CA GLY A 418 28.17 -80.30 2.03
C GLY A 418 28.33 -79.34 0.84
N GLY A 419 28.13 -79.83 -0.39
CA GLY A 419 28.04 -79.04 -1.60
C GLY A 419 26.62 -78.51 -1.84
N ILE A 420 26.52 -77.27 -2.32
CA ILE A 420 25.25 -76.69 -2.76
C ILE A 420 24.85 -77.41 -4.05
N ALA A 421 23.81 -78.25 -4.00
CA ALA A 421 23.29 -78.98 -5.15
C ALA A 421 22.09 -78.22 -5.75
N MET A 422 22.07 -78.15 -7.08
CA MET A 422 21.07 -77.41 -7.85
C MET A 422 20.35 -78.39 -8.78
N ASP A 423 19.02 -78.31 -8.88
CA ASP A 423 18.26 -79.11 -9.85
C ASP A 423 18.77 -78.80 -11.28
N PRO A 424 19.02 -79.80 -12.16
CA PRO A 424 19.57 -79.57 -13.50
C PRO A 424 18.74 -78.61 -14.37
N SER A 425 17.47 -78.40 -14.03
CA SER A 425 16.57 -77.45 -14.69
C SER A 425 16.79 -75.98 -14.28
N GLY A 426 17.54 -75.71 -13.21
CA GLY A 426 17.72 -74.35 -12.71
C GLY A 426 18.58 -73.46 -13.61
N TRP A 427 19.36 -74.02 -14.56
CA TRP A 427 20.12 -73.25 -15.55
C TRP A 427 19.22 -72.37 -16.44
N PHE A 428 17.97 -72.80 -16.66
CA PHE A 428 16.96 -72.02 -17.39
C PHE A 428 16.60 -70.72 -16.68
N MET A 429 16.68 -70.68 -15.34
CA MET A 429 16.40 -69.47 -14.56
C MET A 429 17.41 -68.35 -14.87
N PHE A 430 18.70 -68.68 -14.91
CA PHE A 430 19.75 -67.73 -15.29
C PHE A 430 19.63 -67.32 -16.76
N ALA A 431 19.31 -68.26 -17.65
CA ALA A 431 19.10 -67.96 -19.07
C ALA A 431 17.91 -67.01 -19.30
N ILE A 432 16.77 -67.26 -18.64
CA ILE A 432 15.56 -66.42 -18.73
C ILE A 432 15.82 -65.04 -18.12
N SER A 433 16.53 -64.99 -17.00
CA SER A 433 16.97 -63.74 -16.35
C SER A 433 17.81 -62.85 -17.27
N THR A 434 18.85 -63.41 -17.87
CA THR A 434 19.72 -62.69 -18.80
C THR A 434 18.96 -62.26 -20.04
N ALA A 435 18.11 -63.13 -20.59
CA ALA A 435 17.27 -62.79 -21.73
C ALA A 435 16.30 -61.64 -21.42
N LEU A 436 15.62 -61.66 -20.27
CA LEU A 436 14.69 -60.61 -19.86
C LEU A 436 15.41 -59.27 -19.65
N SER A 437 16.62 -59.31 -19.08
CA SER A 437 17.45 -58.11 -18.87
C SER A 437 17.91 -57.49 -20.19
N VAL A 438 18.33 -58.31 -21.16
CA VAL A 438 18.71 -57.85 -22.50
C VAL A 438 17.50 -57.29 -23.25
N ILE A 439 16.33 -57.94 -23.16
CA ILE A 439 15.09 -57.45 -23.76
C ILE A 439 14.70 -56.10 -23.18
N LEU A 440 14.81 -55.91 -21.86
CA LEU A 440 14.50 -54.62 -21.21
C LEU A 440 15.43 -53.50 -21.67
N LEU A 441 16.74 -53.76 -21.77
CA LEU A 441 17.72 -52.80 -22.26
C LEU A 441 17.49 -52.43 -23.72
N LEU A 442 17.17 -53.41 -24.57
CA LEU A 442 16.85 -53.19 -25.99
C LEU A 442 15.52 -52.42 -26.16
N ALA A 443 14.50 -52.77 -25.40
CA ALA A 443 13.22 -52.07 -25.40
C ALA A 443 13.39 -50.60 -24.97
N TRP A 444 14.20 -50.35 -23.93
CA TRP A 444 14.56 -49.01 -23.51
C TRP A 444 15.34 -48.24 -24.57
N GLY A 445 16.38 -48.84 -25.16
CA GLY A 445 17.16 -48.21 -26.22
C GLY A 445 16.29 -47.81 -27.42
N CYS A 446 15.40 -48.71 -27.85
CA CYS A 446 14.41 -48.43 -28.88
C CYS A 446 13.42 -47.32 -28.47
N TYR A 447 12.94 -47.34 -27.23
CA TYR A 447 12.01 -46.33 -26.72
C TYR A 447 12.66 -44.95 -26.63
N ALA A 448 13.86 -44.85 -26.05
CA ALA A 448 14.62 -43.61 -25.94
C ALA A 448 14.94 -43.03 -27.32
N GLN A 449 15.41 -43.86 -28.26
CA GLN A 449 15.70 -43.42 -29.62
C GLN A 449 14.42 -43.01 -30.39
N SER A 450 13.30 -43.69 -30.15
CA SER A 450 11.99 -43.32 -30.71
C SER A 450 11.49 -41.98 -30.16
N LEU A 451 11.68 -41.75 -28.86
CA LEU A 451 11.31 -40.50 -28.18
C LEU A 451 12.11 -39.32 -28.75
N GLU A 452 13.43 -39.48 -28.90
CA GLU A 452 14.29 -38.47 -29.52
C GLU A 452 13.89 -38.16 -30.97
N ARG A 453 13.57 -39.19 -31.76
CA ARG A 453 13.07 -39.02 -33.14
C ARG A 453 11.75 -38.26 -33.18
N ARG A 454 10.84 -38.48 -32.22
CA ARG A 454 9.55 -37.76 -32.12
C ARG A 454 9.75 -36.29 -31.74
N PHE A 455 10.63 -36.01 -30.77
CA PHE A 455 10.98 -34.62 -30.40
C PHE A 455 11.65 -33.87 -31.55
N ALA A 456 12.58 -34.51 -32.28
CA ALA A 456 13.23 -33.92 -33.44
C ALA A 456 12.24 -33.58 -34.58
N ARG A 457 11.23 -34.43 -34.81
CA ARG A 457 10.15 -34.17 -35.78
C ARG A 457 9.22 -33.05 -35.33
N GLY A 458 8.88 -32.97 -34.05
CA GLY A 458 8.08 -31.89 -33.47
C GLY A 458 8.73 -30.51 -33.65
N ARG A 459 10.03 -30.41 -33.35
CA ARG A 459 10.81 -29.16 -33.49
C ARG A 459 10.89 -28.68 -34.95
N LYS A 460 11.00 -29.59 -35.93
CA LYS A 460 10.97 -29.26 -37.37
C LYS A 460 9.60 -28.77 -37.86
N ARG A 461 8.50 -29.26 -37.26
CA ARG A 461 7.14 -28.82 -37.59
C ARG A 461 6.84 -27.42 -37.03
N GLY A 462 7.27 -27.12 -35.79
CA GLY A 462 7.13 -25.80 -35.18
C GLY A 462 7.85 -24.69 -35.97
N ASN A 463 9.11 -24.92 -36.36
CA ASN A 463 9.87 -23.96 -37.18
C ASN A 463 9.24 -23.70 -38.56
N ARG A 464 8.58 -24.70 -39.17
CA ARG A 464 7.87 -24.53 -40.45
C ARG A 464 6.59 -23.71 -40.32
N HIS A 465 5.91 -23.77 -39.17
CA HIS A 465 4.75 -22.92 -38.90
C HIS A 465 5.16 -21.47 -38.66
N ALA A 466 6.18 -21.23 -37.82
CA ALA A 466 6.71 -19.89 -37.56
C ALA A 466 7.24 -19.21 -38.85
N ALA A 467 7.94 -19.96 -39.71
CA ALA A 467 8.40 -19.47 -41.01
C ALA A 467 7.26 -19.20 -42.01
N ARG A 468 6.08 -19.82 -41.82
CA ARG A 468 4.89 -19.55 -42.63
C ARG A 468 4.17 -18.29 -42.17
N GLU A 469 4.04 -18.06 -40.86
CA GLU A 469 3.40 -16.84 -40.34
C GLU A 469 4.20 -15.57 -40.64
N LEU A 470 5.53 -15.64 -40.58
CA LEU A 470 6.40 -14.53 -40.99
C LEU A 470 6.32 -14.18 -42.48
N ARG A 471 5.85 -15.10 -43.34
CA ARG A 471 5.62 -14.85 -44.77
C ARG A 471 4.23 -14.33 -45.11
N PHE A 472 3.30 -14.36 -44.16
CA PHE A 472 1.94 -13.81 -44.32
C PHE A 472 1.78 -12.41 -43.68
N SER A 473 2.76 -11.97 -42.88
CA SER A 473 2.78 -10.62 -42.26
C SER A 473 3.74 -9.63 -42.94
N ALA A 474 4.33 -10.01 -44.09
CA ALA A 474 5.08 -9.14 -45.00
C ALA A 474 4.37 -9.13 -46.35
#